data_AF-A0A0F8ZZR6-F1
#
_entry.id   AF-A0A0F8ZZR6-F1
#
_cell.length_a   1.000
_cell.length_b   1.000
_cell.length_c   1.000
_cell.angle_alpha   90.00
_cell.angle_beta   90.00
_cell.angle_gamma   90.00
#
_symmetry.space_group_name_H-M   'P 1'
#
loop_
_entity.id
_entity.type
_entity.pdbx_description
1 polymer ?
#
loop_
_entity_poly.entity_id
_entity_poly.type
_entity_poly.pdbx_seq_one_letter_code
_entity_poly.pdbx_strand_id
1 'polypeptide(L)'
;MLKYHKAPNDLAGGFQRYVEHGIEPGSFLRFCLENDFVNAAFAADMVNRGILSEIARFIGKEIPSICWGDPTKVLEWVACEPAERAEILDKYKEH
;
A
#
# COMPACT_ATOMS: atom_id res chain seq x y z
N MET A 1 1.71 11.15 -10.62
CA MET A 1 0.66 11.35 -9.58
C MET A 1 0.02 10.02 -9.25
N LEU A 2 -0.05 9.65 -7.96
CA LEU A 2 -0.61 8.37 -7.51
C LEU A 2 -2.14 8.36 -7.69
N LYS A 3 -2.68 7.28 -8.26
CA LYS A 3 -4.09 7.22 -8.68
C LYS A 3 -4.95 6.49 -7.65
N TYR A 4 -5.02 7.03 -6.42
CA TYR A 4 -5.78 6.42 -5.32
C TYR A 4 -7.27 6.21 -5.62
N HIS A 5 -7.87 7.01 -6.51
CA HIS A 5 -9.25 6.81 -6.97
C HIS A 5 -9.47 5.50 -7.74
N LYS A 6 -8.39 4.81 -8.15
CA LYS A 6 -8.44 3.46 -8.74
C LYS A 6 -8.28 2.35 -7.71
N ALA A 7 -8.03 2.68 -6.45
CA ALA A 7 -7.94 1.67 -5.40
C ALA A 7 -9.28 0.92 -5.34
N PRO A 8 -9.26 -0.42 -5.24
CA PRO A 8 -10.49 -1.20 -5.12
C PRO A 8 -11.21 -0.85 -3.82
N ASN A 9 -12.54 -0.72 -3.90
CA ASN A 9 -13.41 -0.47 -2.75
C ASN A 9 -12.99 0.80 -1.95
N ASP A 10 -13.32 0.86 -0.67
CA ASP A 10 -13.01 2.00 0.21
C ASP A 10 -11.54 2.06 0.70
N LEU A 11 -10.60 1.41 -0.01
CA LEU A 11 -9.19 1.32 0.41
C LEU A 11 -8.35 2.56 0.06
N ALA A 12 -8.84 3.46 -0.79
CA ALA A 12 -8.13 4.64 -1.27
C ALA A 12 -7.49 5.46 -0.13
N GLY A 13 -8.27 5.77 0.91
CA GLY A 13 -7.79 6.55 2.04
C GLY A 13 -6.73 5.82 2.88
N GLY A 14 -6.80 4.48 2.95
CA GLY A 14 -5.79 3.67 3.62
C GLY A 14 -4.45 3.72 2.89
N PHE A 15 -4.47 3.52 1.58
CA PHE A 15 -3.28 3.64 0.73
C PHE A 15 -2.68 5.04 0.78
N GLN A 16 -3.51 6.09 0.73
CA GLN A 16 -3.01 7.46 0.77
C GLN A 16 -2.29 7.76 2.10
N ARG A 17 -2.90 7.42 3.25
CA ARG A 17 -2.28 7.61 4.56
C ARG A 17 -0.98 6.84 4.72
N TYR A 18 -0.94 5.61 4.22
CA TYR A 18 0.27 4.80 4.24
C TYR A 18 1.37 5.39 3.36
N VAL A 19 1.07 5.65 2.09
CA VAL A 19 2.08 6.06 1.11
C VAL A 19 2.55 7.49 1.35
N GLU A 20 1.64 8.45 1.55
CA GLU A 20 2.03 9.87 1.67
C GLU A 20 2.49 10.24 3.07
N HIS A 21 1.88 9.65 4.09
CA HIS A 21 2.11 10.04 5.48
C HIS A 21 2.85 9.00 6.32
N GLY A 22 3.12 7.81 5.78
CA GLY A 22 3.79 6.73 6.52
C GLY A 22 2.99 6.24 7.72
N ILE A 23 1.68 6.46 7.72
CA ILE A 23 0.83 6.00 8.82
C ILE A 23 0.70 4.48 8.70
N GLU A 24 1.01 3.78 9.79
CA GLU A 24 0.89 2.33 9.89
C GLU A 24 -0.53 1.88 9.46
N PRO A 25 -0.64 0.99 8.45
CA PRO A 25 -1.93 0.52 7.99
C PRO A 25 -2.52 -0.50 8.96
N GLY A 26 -3.84 -0.72 8.87
CA GLY A 26 -4.48 -1.84 9.56
C GLY A 26 -3.99 -3.19 9.02
N SER A 27 -4.15 -4.27 9.80
CA SER A 27 -3.56 -5.59 9.53
C SER A 27 -3.85 -6.13 8.13
N PHE A 28 -5.08 -5.98 7.63
CA PHE A 28 -5.44 -6.42 6.28
C PHE A 28 -4.60 -5.75 5.20
N LEU A 29 -4.53 -4.41 5.21
CA LEU A 29 -3.79 -3.64 4.22
C LEU A 29 -2.28 -3.86 4.37
N ARG A 30 -1.80 -4.00 5.61
CA ARG A 30 -0.41 -4.38 5.90
C ARG A 30 -0.05 -5.70 5.22
N PHE A 31 -0.82 -6.77 5.41
CA PHE A 31 -0.54 -8.06 4.78
C PHE A 31 -0.57 -8.00 3.25
N CYS A 32 -1.46 -7.18 2.67
CA CYS A 32 -1.48 -6.96 1.22
C CYS A 32 -0.17 -6.29 0.74
N LEU A 33 0.32 -5.28 1.46
CA LEU A 33 1.56 -4.57 1.15
C LEU A 33 2.80 -5.45 1.37
N GLU A 34 2.77 -6.36 2.33
CA GLU A 34 3.87 -7.30 2.64
C GLU A 34 3.92 -8.53 1.72
N ASN A 35 3.02 -8.64 0.72
CA ASN A 35 2.80 -9.82 -0.13
C ASN A 35 2.37 -11.09 0.63
N ASP A 36 1.84 -10.96 1.85
CA ASP A 36 1.30 -12.07 2.62
C ASP A 36 -0.20 -12.25 2.32
N PHE A 37 -0.50 -12.76 1.13
CA PHE A 37 -1.89 -12.95 0.69
C PHE A 37 -2.64 -14.03 1.47
N VAL A 38 -1.94 -14.93 2.17
CA VAL A 38 -2.56 -15.91 3.05
C VAL A 38 -3.17 -15.19 4.25
N ASN A 39 -2.37 -14.40 4.97
CA ASN A 39 -2.88 -13.63 6.11
C ASN A 39 -3.83 -12.51 5.67
N ALA A 40 -3.64 -11.92 4.49
CA ALA A 40 -4.59 -10.96 3.93
C ALA A 40 -5.98 -11.59 3.71
N ALA A 41 -6.05 -12.84 3.20
CA ALA A 41 -7.33 -13.52 2.99
C ALA A 41 -8.07 -13.85 4.30
N PHE A 42 -7.32 -14.16 5.36
CA PHE A 42 -7.89 -14.36 6.70
C PHE A 42 -8.37 -13.06 7.33
N ALA A 43 -7.61 -11.96 7.18
CA ALA A 43 -7.95 -10.66 7.74
C ALA A 43 -9.03 -9.89 6.95
N ALA A 44 -9.26 -10.26 5.69
CA ALA A 44 -10.24 -9.60 4.83
C ALA A 44 -11.69 -9.90 5.26
N ASP A 45 -12.53 -8.86 5.20
CA ASP A 45 -13.98 -9.02 5.14
C ASP A 45 -14.43 -9.72 3.84
N MET A 46 -15.73 -10.02 3.76
CA MET A 46 -16.30 -10.76 2.63
C MET A 46 -16.09 -10.06 1.27
N VAL A 47 -16.17 -8.73 1.23
CA VAL A 47 -16.03 -7.96 -0.01
C VAL A 47 -14.57 -7.96 -0.44
N ASN A 48 -13.68 -7.58 0.46
CA ASN A 48 -12.24 -7.48 0.19
C ASN A 48 -11.62 -8.84 -0.17
N ARG A 49 -12.12 -9.94 0.41
CA ARG A 49 -11.70 -11.30 0.06
C ARG A 49 -12.01 -11.64 -1.40
N GLY A 50 -13.14 -11.19 -1.92
CA GLY A 50 -13.56 -11.43 -3.31
C GLY A 50 -12.75 -10.65 -4.35
N ILE A 51 -12.03 -9.60 -3.94
CA ILE A 51 -11.29 -8.69 -4.82
C ILE A 51 -9.79 -8.63 -4.52
N LEU A 52 -9.23 -9.60 -3.78
CA LEU A 52 -7.80 -9.63 -3.43
C LEU A 52 -6.88 -9.53 -4.65
N SER A 53 -7.25 -10.17 -5.76
CA SER A 53 -6.48 -10.11 -7.01
C SER A 53 -6.46 -8.71 -7.62
N GLU A 54 -7.55 -7.95 -7.48
CA GLU A 54 -7.63 -6.56 -7.93
C GLU A 54 -6.79 -5.64 -7.03
N ILE A 55 -6.78 -5.90 -5.72
CA ILE A 55 -5.94 -5.19 -4.74
C ILE A 55 -4.45 -5.42 -5.07
N ALA A 56 -4.05 -6.68 -5.29
CA ALA A 56 -2.69 -7.02 -5.70
C ALA A 56 -2.29 -6.31 -7.01
N ARG A 57 -3.20 -6.31 -8.01
CA ARG A 57 -2.99 -5.62 -9.28
C ARG A 57 -2.85 -4.10 -9.09
N PHE A 58 -3.65 -3.50 -8.21
CA PHE A 58 -3.55 -2.07 -7.90
C PHE A 58 -2.21 -1.74 -7.24
N ILE A 59 -1.80 -2.51 -6.22
CA ILE A 59 -0.48 -2.35 -5.57
C ILE A 59 0.64 -2.42 -6.61
N GLY A 60 0.65 -3.47 -7.43
CA GLY A 60 1.71 -3.67 -8.42
C GLY A 60 1.77 -2.63 -9.53
N LYS A 61 0.69 -1.89 -9.79
CA LYS A 61 0.61 -0.91 -10.89
C LYS A 61 0.69 0.54 -10.44
N GLU A 62 0.16 0.84 -9.26
CA GLU A 62 -0.11 2.22 -8.85
C GLU A 62 0.65 2.60 -7.57
N ILE A 63 1.24 1.64 -6.83
CA ILE A 63 1.98 1.90 -5.59
C ILE A 63 3.50 1.78 -5.81
N PRO A 64 4.32 2.75 -5.36
CA PRO A 64 5.78 2.71 -5.52
C PRO A 64 6.41 1.45 -4.94
N SER A 65 7.22 0.71 -5.71
CA SER A 65 7.81 -0.57 -5.30
C SER A 65 8.78 -0.52 -4.12
N ILE A 66 9.15 0.68 -3.67
CA ILE A 66 9.98 0.90 -2.48
C ILE A 66 9.18 0.73 -1.19
N CYS A 67 7.85 0.93 -1.21
CA CYS A 67 7.00 0.88 -0.02
C CYS A 67 6.09 -0.35 0.03
N TRP A 68 6.43 -1.44 -0.66
CA TRP A 68 5.70 -2.70 -0.57
C TRP A 68 6.54 -3.86 -1.12
N GLY A 69 6.11 -5.08 -0.82
CA GLY A 69 6.61 -6.32 -1.40
C GLY A 69 7.10 -7.33 -0.38
N ASP A 70 7.49 -6.86 0.81
CA ASP A 70 7.94 -7.66 1.94
C ASP A 70 7.84 -6.85 3.25
N PRO A 71 7.90 -7.50 4.43
CA PRO A 71 7.80 -6.83 5.73
C PRO A 71 8.86 -5.77 5.99
N THR A 72 10.09 -5.95 5.48
CA THR A 72 11.20 -5.02 5.72
C THR A 72 10.93 -3.69 5.02
N LYS A 73 10.54 -3.71 3.74
CA LYS A 73 10.19 -2.49 3.00
C LYS A 73 9.03 -1.74 3.63
N VAL A 74 8.00 -2.47 4.08
CA VAL A 74 6.84 -1.84 4.72
C VAL A 74 7.25 -1.15 6.01
N LEU A 75 8.06 -1.82 6.84
CA LEU A 75 8.60 -1.27 8.09
C LEU A 75 9.50 -0.04 7.84
N GLU A 76 10.44 -0.15 6.91
CA GLU A 76 11.35 0.94 6.53
C GLU A 76 10.58 2.15 6.01
N TRP A 77 9.53 1.95 5.20
CA TRP A 77 8.71 3.04 4.69
C TRP A 77 7.94 3.79 5.79
N VAL A 78 7.39 3.06 6.77
CA VAL A 78 6.70 3.63 7.93
C VAL A 78 7.69 4.39 8.82
N ALA A 79 8.91 3.86 8.99
CA ALA A 79 9.97 4.48 9.78
C ALA A 79 10.69 5.64 9.06
N CYS A 80 10.57 5.76 7.74
CA CYS A 80 11.20 6.79 6.94
C CYS A 80 10.77 8.20 7.40
N GLU A 81 11.73 9.12 7.45
CA GLU A 81 11.43 10.51 7.83
C GLU A 81 10.51 11.18 6.80
N PRO A 82 9.53 12.02 7.21
CA PRO A 82 8.59 12.63 6.28
C PRO A 82 9.25 13.41 5.12
N ALA A 83 10.40 14.05 5.37
CA ALA A 83 11.13 14.79 4.35
C ALA A 83 11.75 13.85 3.29
N GLU A 84 12.40 12.77 3.73
CA GLU A 84 12.96 11.76 2.83
C GLU A 84 11.85 11.10 2.00
N ARG A 85 10.72 10.75 2.64
CA ARG A 85 9.56 10.18 1.96
C ARG A 85 9.04 11.10 0.85
N ALA A 86 8.91 12.40 1.13
CA ALA A 86 8.44 13.38 0.15
C ALA A 86 9.38 13.44 -1.07
N GLU A 87 10.70 13.47 -0.86
CA GLU A 87 11.68 13.46 -1.93
C GLU A 87 11.61 12.18 -2.78
N ILE A 88 11.42 11.02 -2.15
CA ILE A 88 11.24 9.75 -2.86
C ILE A 88 9.97 9.81 -3.72
N LEU A 89 8.85 10.24 -3.15
CA LEU A 89 7.58 10.30 -3.86
C LEU A 89 7.58 11.29 -5.03
N ASP A 90 8.29 12.40 -4.91
CA ASP A 90 8.40 13.36 -6.02
C ASP A 90 9.15 12.76 -7.21
N LYS A 91 10.27 12.04 -6.97
CA LYS A 91 10.96 11.28 -8.02
C LYS A 91 10.07 10.26 -8.71
N TYR A 92 9.20 9.58 -7.96
CA TYR A 92 8.24 8.61 -8.52
C TYR A 92 7.12 9.26 -9.36
N LYS A 93 6.84 10.56 -9.20
CA LYS A 93 5.81 11.26 -9.98
C LYS A 93 6.31 11.76 -11.34
N GLU A 94 7.63 11.83 -11.52
CA GLU A 94 8.30 12.28 -12.75
C GLU A 94 8.42 11.19 -13.82
N HIS A 95 8.07 9.94 -13.47
CA HIS A 95 8.05 8.76 -14.34
C HIS A 95 6.62 8.26 -14.57
#